data_AF-A0A0Q7JVV2-F1
#
_entry.id   AF-A0A0Q7JVV2-F1
#
_cell.length_a   1.000
_cell.length_b   1.000
_cell.length_c   1.000
_cell.angle_alpha   90.00
_cell.angle_beta   90.00
_cell.angle_gamma   90.00
#
_symmetry.space_group_name_H-M   'P 1'
#
loop_
_entity.id
_entity.type
_entity.pdbx_description
1 polymer ?
#
loop_
_entity_poly.entity_id
_entity_poly.type
_entity_poly.pdbx_seq_one_letter_code
_entity_poly.pdbx_strand_id
1 'polypeptide(L)'
;MPYDLQPILADMLRRSFISAPGVIVKIGAIEHRSRFITEASNVEYVGLELGSDTAESLSLDSKLVIRTDPRPSRAFLSQLLSEHFRIACTAAGAVSPDDPIRASFGRDAFDVLVLASEGNPRDAINLTSKAARKAMDSLVTREHVLRSAEDYFWNTKYKNIEGTRELEKVFEAFVTNSFSRGVRTILFERSDKRRVAVDRLNDHRLIHLIRSGLRPPGGGALYDAYAIDFGSYAERILRKEMQWRNDGFASPLSFQLDPNAESWREAVVRRKSGHSHE
;
A
#
# COMPACT_ATOMS: atom_id res chain seq x y z
N MET A 1 17.22 7.23 -11.38
CA MET A 1 18.34 8.19 -11.32
C MET A 1 19.33 7.68 -10.27
N PRO A 2 20.65 7.62 -10.55
CA PRO A 2 21.66 7.19 -9.58
C PRO A 2 21.56 7.97 -8.27
N TYR A 3 21.75 7.29 -7.14
CA TYR A 3 21.49 7.85 -5.81
C TYR A 3 22.37 9.09 -5.51
N ASP A 4 23.63 9.06 -5.93
CA ASP A 4 24.59 10.14 -5.68
C ASP A 4 24.35 11.39 -6.54
N LEU A 5 23.61 11.25 -7.65
CA LEU A 5 23.23 12.38 -8.51
C LEU A 5 21.94 13.07 -8.04
N GLN A 6 21.16 12.43 -7.16
CA GLN A 6 19.87 12.98 -6.74
C GLN A 6 19.99 14.33 -6.04
N PRO A 7 20.94 14.54 -5.10
CA PRO A 7 21.13 15.85 -4.48
C PRO A 7 21.59 16.92 -5.48
N ILE A 8 22.43 16.56 -6.46
CA ILE A 8 22.91 17.51 -7.47
C ILE A 8 21.75 17.99 -8.34
N LEU A 9 20.89 17.07 -8.81
CA LEU A 9 19.69 17.45 -9.56
C LEU A 9 18.75 18.31 -8.70
N ALA A 10 18.56 17.96 -7.44
CA ALA A 10 17.73 18.72 -6.52
C ALA A 10 18.24 20.16 -6.35
N ASP A 11 19.56 20.34 -6.20
CA ASP A 11 20.20 21.65 -6.12
C ASP A 11 20.05 22.46 -7.42
N MET A 12 20.23 21.81 -8.57
CA MET A 12 20.01 22.45 -9.87
C MET A 12 18.56 22.91 -10.03
N LEU A 13 17.58 22.09 -9.65
CA LEU A 13 16.16 22.44 -9.70
C LEU A 13 15.86 23.63 -8.77
N ARG A 14 16.38 23.58 -7.54
CA ARG A 14 16.26 24.65 -6.55
C ARG A 14 16.78 25.98 -7.11
N ARG A 15 18.02 26.00 -7.59
CA ARG A 15 18.67 27.22 -8.10
C ARG A 15 18.07 27.73 -9.42
N SER A 16 17.58 26.84 -10.28
CA SER A 16 17.07 27.21 -11.61
C SER A 16 15.62 27.70 -11.58
N PHE A 17 14.77 27.07 -10.75
CA PHE A 17 13.32 27.27 -10.85
C PHE A 17 12.68 27.94 -9.64
N ILE A 18 13.21 27.76 -8.42
CA ILE A 18 12.58 28.37 -7.23
C ILE A 18 12.72 29.89 -7.23
N SER A 19 13.79 30.42 -7.84
CA SER A 19 13.99 31.86 -8.03
C SER A 19 13.19 32.46 -9.19
N ALA A 20 12.51 31.64 -10.01
CA ALA A 20 11.80 32.11 -11.20
C ALA A 20 10.33 32.44 -10.87
N PRO A 21 9.90 33.72 -11.00
CA PRO A 21 8.51 34.09 -10.74
C PRO A 21 7.54 33.35 -11.67
N GLY A 22 6.45 32.83 -11.11
CA GLY A 22 5.39 32.15 -11.86
C GLY A 22 5.67 30.69 -12.23
N VAL A 23 6.78 30.10 -11.78
CA VAL A 23 7.09 28.68 -11.99
C VAL A 23 6.81 27.87 -10.72
N ILE A 24 6.13 26.74 -10.86
CA ILE A 24 5.93 25.76 -9.78
C ILE A 24 6.52 24.41 -10.23
N VAL A 25 7.47 23.89 -9.45
CA VAL A 25 8.04 22.56 -9.67
C VAL A 25 7.36 21.57 -8.73
N LYS A 26 6.74 20.52 -9.29
CA LYS A 26 6.17 19.40 -8.53
C LYS A 26 7.06 18.18 -8.70
N ILE A 27 7.59 17.66 -7.61
CA ILE A 27 8.47 16.49 -7.61
C ILE A 27 7.71 15.29 -7.02
N GLY A 28 7.54 14.23 -7.82
CA GLY A 28 7.06 12.95 -7.34
C GLY A 28 8.23 12.03 -7.00
N ALA A 29 8.26 11.49 -5.77
CA ALA A 29 9.38 10.73 -5.25
C ALA A 29 8.91 9.59 -4.34
N ILE A 30 9.73 8.55 -4.21
CA ILE A 30 9.54 7.46 -3.22
C ILE A 30 10.42 7.79 -2.02
N GLU A 31 9.82 7.92 -0.84
CA GLU A 31 10.42 8.51 0.35
C GLU A 31 11.80 7.92 0.69
N HIS A 32 11.91 6.59 0.84
CA HIS A 32 13.17 5.96 1.24
C HIS A 32 14.10 5.62 0.06
N ARG A 33 13.72 5.98 -1.17
CA ARG A 33 14.56 5.82 -2.38
C ARG A 33 15.03 7.14 -2.96
N SER A 34 14.66 8.25 -2.32
CA SER A 34 14.94 9.60 -2.79
C SER A 34 15.82 10.33 -1.79
N ARG A 35 16.92 10.90 -2.26
CA ARG A 35 17.85 11.70 -1.49
C ARG A 35 17.92 13.09 -2.10
N PHE A 36 17.28 14.04 -1.45
CA PHE A 36 17.25 15.43 -1.90
C PHE A 36 18.41 16.26 -1.40
N ILE A 37 19.14 15.78 -0.40
CA ILE A 37 20.21 16.53 0.24
C ILE A 37 21.43 15.65 0.51
N THR A 38 22.61 16.23 0.33
CA THR A 38 23.86 15.72 0.89
C THR A 38 24.58 16.85 1.59
N GLU A 39 25.15 16.55 2.75
CA GLU A 39 26.03 17.47 3.46
C GLU A 39 27.32 17.63 2.64
N ALA A 40 27.75 18.87 2.44
CA ALA A 40 29.10 19.17 2.02
C ALA A 40 29.93 19.53 3.27
N SER A 41 31.25 19.36 3.19
CA SER A 41 32.14 19.73 4.30
C SER A 41 31.98 21.23 4.62
N ASN A 42 31.73 21.55 5.89
CA ASN A 42 31.56 22.89 6.46
C ASN A 42 30.29 23.65 6.03
N VAL A 43 29.18 23.45 6.76
CA VAL A 43 27.95 24.29 6.81
C VAL A 43 27.14 24.44 5.50
N GLU A 44 27.71 24.09 4.36
CA GLU A 44 27.01 24.06 3.08
C GLU A 44 26.40 22.68 2.80
N TYR A 45 25.19 22.67 2.22
CA TYR A 45 24.57 21.47 1.68
C TYR A 45 24.43 21.58 0.16
N VAL A 46 24.47 20.44 -0.52
CA VAL A 46 24.07 20.35 -1.93
C VAL A 46 22.72 19.66 -1.95
N GLY A 47 21.69 20.36 -2.44
CA GLY A 47 20.37 19.77 -2.60
C GLY A 47 19.20 20.71 -2.42
N LEU A 48 18.12 20.13 -1.91
CA LEU A 48 16.84 20.74 -1.59
C LEU A 48 16.42 20.26 -0.19
N GLU A 49 16.33 21.17 0.76
CA GLU A 49 15.87 20.89 2.12
C GLU A 49 14.34 20.87 2.17
N LEU A 50 13.77 19.70 2.47
CA LEU A 50 12.32 19.54 2.55
C LEU A 50 11.74 20.37 3.71
N GLY A 51 10.71 21.15 3.43
CA GLY A 51 10.03 22.03 4.41
C GLY A 51 10.68 23.40 4.63
N SER A 52 11.95 23.56 4.22
CA SER A 52 12.66 24.85 4.22
C SER A 52 12.65 25.45 2.81
N ASP A 53 13.12 24.68 1.82
CA ASP A 53 13.10 25.07 0.40
C ASP A 53 11.79 24.69 -0.31
N THR A 54 10.99 23.81 0.29
CA THR A 54 9.73 23.32 -0.29
C THR A 54 8.55 23.68 0.59
N ALA A 55 7.39 23.89 -0.04
CA ALA A 55 6.12 23.77 0.66
C ALA A 55 5.95 22.36 1.26
N GLU A 56 4.95 22.20 2.13
CA GLU A 56 4.66 20.93 2.82
C GLU A 56 4.69 19.73 1.86
N SER A 57 5.50 18.72 2.18
CA SER A 57 5.57 17.49 1.41
C SER A 57 4.27 16.72 1.56
N LEU A 58 3.61 16.44 0.44
CA LEU A 58 2.35 15.70 0.44
C LEU A 58 2.62 14.22 0.19
N SER A 59 2.44 13.39 1.22
CA SER A 59 2.35 11.94 1.03
C SER A 59 1.01 11.61 0.36
N LEU A 60 1.07 11.24 -0.93
CA LEU A 60 -0.11 10.80 -1.68
C LEU A 60 -0.72 9.54 -1.06
N ASP A 61 0.11 8.64 -0.54
CA ASP A 61 -0.36 7.43 0.11
C ASP A 61 -1.14 7.79 1.39
N SER A 62 -0.65 8.70 2.24
CA SER A 62 -1.39 9.12 3.45
C SER A 62 -2.75 9.79 3.17
N LYS A 63 -2.88 10.43 1.99
CA LYS A 63 -4.09 11.17 1.59
C LYS A 63 -5.08 10.31 0.80
N LEU A 64 -4.62 9.25 0.14
CA LEU A 64 -5.42 8.38 -0.71
C LEU A 64 -5.70 6.99 -0.10
N VAL A 65 -4.90 6.58 0.91
CA VAL A 65 -5.13 5.36 1.68
C VAL A 65 -6.52 5.44 2.31
N ILE A 66 -7.26 4.36 2.18
CA ILE A 66 -8.55 4.24 2.84
C ILE A 66 -8.31 4.29 4.36
N ARG A 67 -8.63 5.44 4.95
CA ARG A 67 -8.60 5.66 6.40
C ARG A 67 -9.84 5.00 7.01
N THR A 68 -10.43 5.62 8.02
CA THR A 68 -11.63 5.11 8.70
C THR A 68 -12.88 5.13 7.81
N ASP A 69 -12.91 5.97 6.75
CA ASP A 69 -14.04 6.14 5.84
C ASP A 69 -13.67 5.80 4.39
N PRO A 70 -14.30 4.79 3.76
CA PRO A 70 -14.06 4.43 2.35
C PRO A 70 -14.77 5.31 1.34
N ARG A 71 -15.76 6.11 1.75
CA ARG A 71 -16.63 6.84 0.82
C ARG A 71 -15.86 7.80 -0.08
N PRO A 72 -14.86 8.57 0.40
CA PRO A 72 -14.06 9.45 -0.45
C PRO A 72 -13.28 8.67 -1.51
N SER A 73 -12.59 7.59 -1.13
CA SER A 73 -11.82 6.76 -2.06
C SER A 73 -12.74 6.09 -3.08
N ARG A 74 -13.90 5.57 -2.64
CA ARG A 74 -14.91 4.99 -3.52
C ARG A 74 -15.43 6.01 -4.54
N ALA A 75 -15.78 7.21 -4.10
CA ALA A 75 -16.28 8.27 -4.97
C ALA A 75 -15.22 8.71 -5.99
N PHE A 76 -13.99 8.93 -5.53
CA PHE A 76 -12.87 9.30 -6.38
C PHE A 76 -12.56 8.23 -7.44
N LEU A 77 -12.44 6.96 -7.03
CA LEU A 77 -12.16 5.87 -7.96
C LEU A 77 -13.33 5.62 -8.92
N SER A 78 -14.57 5.82 -8.47
CA SER A 78 -15.75 5.73 -9.34
C SER A 78 -15.65 6.77 -10.45
N GLN A 79 -15.39 8.03 -10.10
CA GLN A 79 -15.22 9.10 -11.08
C GLN A 79 -14.04 8.84 -12.00
N LEU A 80 -12.87 8.48 -11.44
CA LEU A 80 -11.66 8.20 -12.21
C LEU A 80 -11.90 7.13 -13.28
N LEU A 81 -12.48 5.99 -12.89
CA LEU A 81 -12.72 4.90 -13.82
C LEU A 81 -13.82 5.27 -14.83
N SER A 82 -14.91 5.93 -14.41
CA SER A 82 -15.93 6.41 -15.34
C SER A 82 -15.36 7.31 -16.43
N GLU A 83 -14.41 8.21 -16.10
CA GLU A 83 -13.73 9.02 -17.11
C GLU A 83 -12.86 8.18 -18.06
N HIS A 84 -12.13 7.19 -17.54
CA HIS A 84 -11.37 6.27 -18.40
C HIS A 84 -12.28 5.47 -19.35
N PHE A 85 -13.43 4.99 -18.85
CA PHE A 85 -14.42 4.29 -19.65
C PHE A 85 -15.00 5.21 -20.74
N ARG A 86 -15.37 6.45 -20.41
CA ARG A 86 -15.88 7.42 -21.39
C ARG A 86 -14.89 7.67 -22.51
N ILE A 87 -13.63 7.95 -22.16
CA ILE A 87 -12.55 8.18 -23.14
C ILE A 87 -12.37 6.95 -24.03
N ALA A 88 -12.37 5.75 -23.45
CA ALA A 88 -12.24 4.51 -24.22
C ALA A 88 -13.43 4.26 -25.16
N CYS A 89 -14.67 4.51 -24.70
CA CYS A 89 -15.87 4.40 -25.54
C CYS A 89 -15.81 5.39 -26.71
N THR A 90 -15.48 6.66 -26.45
CA THR A 90 -15.34 7.67 -27.51
C THR A 90 -14.27 7.28 -28.53
N ALA A 91 -13.12 6.78 -28.08
CA ALA A 91 -12.05 6.31 -28.97
C ALA A 91 -12.48 5.09 -29.82
N ALA A 92 -13.38 4.25 -29.31
CA ALA A 92 -13.94 3.10 -30.01
C ALA A 92 -15.19 3.42 -30.85
N GLY A 93 -15.65 4.68 -30.89
CA GLY A 93 -16.91 5.06 -31.54
C GLY A 93 -18.16 4.51 -30.87
N ALA A 94 -18.06 4.12 -29.59
CA ALA A 94 -19.15 3.56 -28.79
C ALA A 94 -19.75 4.62 -27.85
N VAL A 95 -21.03 4.44 -27.50
CA VAL A 95 -21.70 5.26 -26.49
C VAL A 95 -21.35 4.74 -25.11
N SER A 96 -20.83 5.60 -24.24
CA SER A 96 -20.55 5.25 -22.84
C SER A 96 -21.87 5.16 -22.06
N PRO A 97 -22.06 4.14 -21.19
CA PRO A 97 -23.21 4.09 -20.29
C PRO A 97 -23.27 5.30 -19.35
N ASP A 98 -24.47 5.69 -18.91
CA ASP A 98 -24.66 6.78 -17.94
C ASP A 98 -23.91 6.51 -16.62
N ASP A 99 -23.94 5.25 -16.16
CA ASP A 99 -23.18 4.76 -15.01
C ASP A 99 -22.25 3.59 -15.44
N PRO A 100 -21.01 3.90 -15.87
CA PRO A 100 -20.06 2.89 -16.31
C PRO A 100 -19.70 1.87 -15.21
N ILE A 101 -19.75 2.27 -13.94
CA ILE A 101 -19.40 1.38 -12.82
C ILE A 101 -20.49 0.33 -12.65
N ARG A 102 -21.76 0.74 -12.59
CA ARG A 102 -22.89 -0.22 -12.53
C ARG A 102 -22.99 -1.10 -13.77
N ALA A 103 -22.64 -0.57 -14.93
CA ALA A 103 -22.67 -1.32 -16.19
C ALA A 103 -21.54 -2.36 -16.30
N SER A 104 -20.43 -2.19 -15.55
CA SER A 104 -19.23 -3.03 -15.69
C SER A 104 -18.96 -3.95 -14.50
N PHE A 105 -19.48 -3.63 -13.31
CA PHE A 105 -19.23 -4.38 -12.08
C PHE A 105 -20.50 -5.06 -11.55
N GLY A 106 -20.37 -6.33 -11.18
CA GLY A 106 -21.38 -7.06 -10.43
C GLY A 106 -21.49 -6.58 -8.98
N ARG A 107 -22.45 -7.16 -8.23
CA ARG A 107 -22.73 -6.81 -6.84
C ARG A 107 -21.45 -6.83 -5.98
N ASP A 108 -21.21 -5.74 -5.26
CA ASP A 108 -20.08 -5.50 -4.33
C ASP A 108 -18.68 -5.59 -4.95
N ALA A 109 -18.54 -5.89 -6.25
CA ALA A 109 -17.24 -6.08 -6.90
C ALA A 109 -16.43 -4.79 -6.94
N PHE A 110 -17.10 -3.66 -7.18
CA PHE A 110 -16.45 -2.35 -7.14
C PHE A 110 -15.96 -1.98 -5.73
N ASP A 111 -16.71 -2.32 -4.68
CA ASP A 111 -16.27 -2.05 -3.31
C ASP A 111 -15.06 -2.91 -2.94
N VAL A 112 -15.03 -4.16 -3.41
CA VAL A 112 -13.85 -5.04 -3.30
C VAL A 112 -12.66 -4.50 -4.10
N LEU A 113 -12.88 -3.85 -5.25
CA LEU A 113 -11.83 -3.20 -6.03
C LEU A 113 -11.25 -2.00 -5.28
N VAL A 114 -12.10 -1.15 -4.71
CA VAL A 114 -11.69 -0.01 -3.87
C VAL A 114 -10.82 -0.52 -2.71
N LEU A 115 -11.24 -1.60 -2.05
CA LEU A 115 -10.47 -2.26 -0.99
C LEU A 115 -9.13 -2.81 -1.46
N ALA A 116 -9.13 -3.60 -2.54
CA ALA A 116 -7.95 -4.28 -3.04
C ALA A 116 -6.90 -3.31 -3.60
N SER A 117 -7.33 -2.15 -4.06
CA SER A 117 -6.45 -1.04 -4.44
C SER A 117 -6.04 -0.17 -3.25
N GLU A 118 -6.62 -0.39 -2.07
CA GLU A 118 -6.44 0.44 -0.87
C GLU A 118 -6.71 1.94 -1.10
N GLY A 119 -7.57 2.25 -2.08
CA GLY A 119 -7.84 3.62 -2.53
C GLY A 119 -6.77 4.21 -3.45
N ASN A 120 -5.69 3.48 -3.75
CA ASN A 120 -4.64 3.92 -4.64
C ASN A 120 -5.11 3.92 -6.12
N PRO A 121 -5.13 5.07 -6.80
CA PRO A 121 -5.62 5.20 -8.18
C PRO A 121 -4.88 4.32 -9.19
N ARG A 122 -3.56 4.15 -9.03
CA ARG A 122 -2.73 3.34 -9.93
C ARG A 122 -3.09 1.87 -9.78
N ASP A 123 -3.19 1.40 -8.55
CA ASP A 123 -3.54 0.01 -8.28
C ASP A 123 -4.98 -0.26 -8.72
N ALA A 124 -5.92 0.68 -8.53
CA ALA A 124 -7.30 0.56 -9.00
C ALA A 124 -7.38 0.38 -10.53
N ILE A 125 -6.66 1.19 -11.32
CA ILE A 125 -6.61 1.06 -12.78
C ILE A 125 -6.03 -0.30 -13.19
N ASN A 126 -4.91 -0.70 -12.58
CA ASN A 126 -4.26 -1.99 -12.85
C ASN A 126 -5.17 -3.18 -12.52
N LEU A 127 -5.81 -3.16 -11.36
CA LEU A 127 -6.73 -4.20 -10.91
C LEU A 127 -7.98 -4.25 -11.78
N THR A 128 -8.52 -3.09 -12.20
CA THR A 128 -9.67 -3.02 -13.11
C THR A 128 -9.33 -3.68 -14.43
N SER A 129 -8.17 -3.34 -15.01
CA SER A 129 -7.70 -3.93 -16.26
C SER A 129 -7.51 -5.46 -16.15
N LYS A 130 -6.92 -5.94 -15.06
CA LYS A 130 -6.75 -7.39 -14.80
C LYS A 130 -8.09 -8.08 -14.59
N ALA A 131 -8.99 -7.49 -13.82
CA ALA A 131 -10.29 -8.08 -13.50
C ALA A 131 -11.22 -8.12 -14.73
N ALA A 132 -11.22 -7.06 -15.55
CA ALA A 132 -11.94 -7.02 -16.82
C ALA A 132 -11.45 -8.11 -17.78
N ARG A 133 -10.13 -8.30 -17.92
CA ARG A 133 -9.59 -9.42 -18.73
C ARG A 133 -10.01 -10.80 -18.23
N LYS A 134 -10.18 -10.98 -16.92
CA LYS A 134 -10.70 -12.24 -16.36
C LYS A 134 -12.20 -12.39 -16.58
N ALA A 135 -12.94 -11.29 -16.59
CA ALA A 135 -14.38 -11.26 -16.81
C ALA A 135 -14.77 -11.46 -18.28
N MET A 136 -13.89 -11.12 -19.22
CA MET A 136 -14.16 -11.15 -20.66
C MET A 136 -15.41 -10.30 -20.97
N ASP A 137 -16.46 -10.92 -21.52
CA ASP A 137 -17.71 -10.25 -21.91
C ASP A 137 -18.75 -10.20 -20.77
N SER A 138 -18.39 -10.65 -19.56
CA SER A 138 -19.27 -10.64 -18.40
C SER A 138 -18.97 -9.48 -17.45
N LEU A 139 -19.88 -9.20 -16.51
CA LEU A 139 -19.64 -8.24 -15.44
C LEU A 139 -18.45 -8.66 -14.59
N VAL A 140 -17.64 -7.68 -14.18
CA VAL A 140 -16.55 -7.90 -13.23
C VAL A 140 -17.14 -8.32 -11.87
N THR A 141 -16.86 -9.53 -11.43
CA THR A 141 -17.33 -10.07 -10.15
C THR A 141 -16.32 -9.85 -9.03
N ARG A 142 -16.75 -10.06 -7.78
CA ARG A 142 -15.86 -10.10 -6.62
C ARG A 142 -14.69 -11.07 -6.82
N GLU A 143 -14.95 -12.24 -7.41
CA GLU A 143 -13.92 -13.24 -7.66
C GLU A 143 -12.87 -12.75 -8.67
N HIS A 144 -13.29 -12.08 -9.74
CA HIS A 144 -12.36 -11.50 -10.72
C HIS A 144 -11.40 -10.48 -10.07
N VAL A 145 -11.92 -9.65 -9.15
CA VAL A 145 -11.12 -8.67 -8.42
C VAL A 145 -10.15 -9.34 -7.46
N LEU A 146 -10.61 -10.29 -6.64
CA LEU A 146 -9.77 -10.99 -5.67
C LEU A 146 -8.63 -11.76 -6.36
N ARG A 147 -8.92 -12.52 -7.43
CA ARG A 147 -7.89 -13.21 -8.22
C ARG A 147 -6.91 -12.23 -8.85
N SER A 148 -7.38 -11.07 -9.29
CA SER A 148 -6.51 -10.03 -9.84
C SER A 148 -5.59 -9.40 -8.78
N ALA A 149 -6.08 -9.24 -7.56
CA ALA A 149 -5.32 -8.71 -6.43
C ALA A 149 -4.24 -9.71 -5.98
N GLU A 150 -4.60 -10.99 -5.85
CA GLU A 150 -3.67 -12.10 -5.59
C GLU A 150 -2.57 -12.14 -6.66
N ASP A 151 -2.95 -12.19 -7.94
CA ASP A 151 -1.99 -12.23 -9.05
C ASP A 151 -1.08 -11.01 -9.06
N TYR A 152 -1.63 -9.82 -8.80
CA TYR A 152 -0.85 -8.59 -8.79
C TYR A 152 0.13 -8.55 -7.61
N PHE A 153 -0.27 -9.08 -6.46
CA PHE A 153 0.61 -9.18 -5.32
C PHE A 153 1.75 -10.16 -5.60
N TRP A 154 1.45 -11.43 -5.85
CA TRP A 154 2.47 -12.48 -5.95
C TRP A 154 3.34 -12.36 -7.21
N ASN A 155 2.76 -12.00 -8.35
CA ASN A 155 3.50 -11.94 -9.62
C ASN A 155 4.07 -10.57 -9.94
N THR A 156 3.84 -9.54 -9.11
CA THR A 156 4.39 -8.20 -9.38
C THR A 156 4.95 -7.53 -8.14
N LYS A 157 4.18 -7.39 -7.05
CA LYS A 157 4.65 -6.71 -5.84
C LYS A 157 5.72 -7.53 -5.12
N TYR A 158 5.41 -8.79 -4.80
CA TYR A 158 6.30 -9.70 -4.08
C TYR A 158 7.59 -10.01 -4.85
N LYS A 159 7.52 -10.11 -6.19
CA LYS A 159 8.70 -10.29 -7.06
C LYS A 159 9.78 -9.23 -6.88
N ASN A 160 9.45 -8.03 -6.38
CA ASN A 160 10.46 -7.00 -6.13
C ASN A 160 11.37 -7.30 -4.93
N ILE A 161 10.96 -8.21 -4.04
CA ILE A 161 11.76 -8.63 -2.87
C ILE A 161 12.27 -10.06 -2.98
N GLU A 162 11.79 -10.82 -3.99
CA GLU A 162 12.14 -12.22 -4.19
C GLU A 162 13.67 -12.40 -4.29
N GLY A 163 14.20 -13.37 -3.54
CA GLY A 163 15.64 -13.62 -3.42
C GLY A 163 16.36 -12.72 -2.41
N THR A 164 15.67 -11.74 -1.79
CA THR A 164 16.21 -10.95 -0.69
C THR A 164 15.77 -11.55 0.65
N ARG A 165 16.52 -12.55 1.13
CA ARG A 165 16.18 -13.34 2.34
C ARG A 165 15.78 -12.52 3.57
N GLU A 166 16.41 -11.37 3.78
CA GLU A 166 16.08 -10.48 4.91
C GLU A 166 14.67 -9.89 4.78
N LEU A 167 14.32 -9.38 3.60
CA LEU A 167 12.99 -8.79 3.34
C LEU A 167 11.90 -9.86 3.40
N GLU A 168 12.14 -11.00 2.76
CA GLU A 168 11.22 -12.15 2.77
C GLU A 168 10.94 -12.61 4.20
N LYS A 169 11.97 -12.74 5.04
CA LYS A 169 11.83 -13.16 6.44
C LYS A 169 11.03 -12.15 7.28
N VAL A 170 11.27 -10.84 7.08
CA VAL A 170 10.51 -9.80 7.80
C VAL A 170 9.06 -9.80 7.35
N PHE A 171 8.81 -9.90 6.04
CA PHE A 171 7.46 -9.95 5.50
C PHE A 171 6.69 -11.21 5.93
N GLU A 172 7.33 -12.39 5.91
CA GLU A 172 6.75 -13.63 6.42
C GLU A 172 6.37 -13.49 7.89
N ALA A 173 7.27 -12.95 8.73
CA ALA A 173 6.97 -12.72 10.14
C ALA A 173 5.76 -11.78 10.35
N PHE A 174 5.62 -10.76 9.48
CA PHE A 174 4.49 -9.85 9.49
C PHE A 174 3.19 -10.58 9.14
N VAL A 175 3.18 -11.34 8.06
CA VAL A 175 2.04 -12.13 7.60
C VAL A 175 1.64 -13.18 8.64
N THR A 176 2.59 -13.94 9.20
CA THR A 176 2.33 -14.92 10.27
C THR A 176 1.74 -14.27 11.52
N ASN A 177 2.28 -13.12 11.95
CA ASN A 177 1.74 -12.39 13.11
C ASN A 177 0.32 -11.87 12.84
N SER A 178 0.09 -11.38 11.62
CA SER A 178 -1.22 -10.92 11.18
C SER A 178 -2.25 -12.04 11.24
N PHE A 179 -1.90 -13.22 10.74
CA PHE A 179 -2.78 -14.38 10.75
C PHE A 179 -3.10 -14.86 12.15
N SER A 180 -2.10 -14.98 13.03
CA SER A 180 -2.33 -15.47 14.39
C SER A 180 -3.24 -14.56 15.21
N ARG A 181 -3.25 -13.26 14.90
CA ARG A 181 -4.07 -12.25 15.59
C ARG A 181 -5.39 -11.96 14.91
N GLY A 182 -5.56 -12.38 13.65
CA GLY A 182 -6.71 -11.97 12.84
C GLY A 182 -6.69 -10.47 12.52
N VAL A 183 -5.52 -9.85 12.36
CA VAL A 183 -5.43 -8.40 12.09
C VAL A 183 -4.39 -8.10 11.03
N ARG A 184 -4.69 -7.26 10.03
CA ARG A 184 -3.69 -6.87 9.01
C ARG A 184 -2.74 -5.75 9.44
N THR A 185 -2.97 -5.17 10.61
CA THR A 185 -2.21 -4.02 11.10
C THR A 185 -1.08 -4.45 12.02
N ILE A 186 0.10 -3.90 11.80
CA ILE A 186 1.30 -4.14 12.58
C ILE A 186 1.79 -2.83 13.18
N LEU A 187 2.22 -2.89 14.43
CA LEU A 187 3.00 -1.81 15.05
C LEU A 187 4.47 -2.21 15.00
N PHE A 188 5.31 -1.32 14.49
CA PHE A 188 6.73 -1.55 14.36
C PHE A 188 7.51 -0.45 15.09
N GLU A 189 8.45 -0.85 15.94
CA GLU A 189 9.24 0.07 16.74
C GLU A 189 10.29 0.78 15.87
N ARG A 190 10.40 2.12 15.99
CA ARG A 190 11.31 2.91 15.16
C ARG A 190 12.78 2.62 15.41
N SER A 191 13.15 2.24 16.63
CA SER A 191 14.51 1.91 17.04
C SER A 191 14.96 0.51 16.64
N ASP A 192 14.07 -0.34 16.12
CA ASP A 192 14.43 -1.71 15.75
C ASP A 192 15.38 -1.73 14.54
N LYS A 193 16.45 -2.54 14.63
CA LYS A 193 17.48 -2.64 13.57
C LYS A 193 16.92 -3.10 12.23
N ARG A 194 15.77 -3.79 12.21
CA ARG A 194 15.08 -4.24 10.99
C ARG A 194 14.30 -3.11 10.32
N ARG A 195 14.35 -1.88 10.83
CA ARG A 195 13.69 -0.71 10.24
C ARG A 195 14.00 -0.54 8.76
N VAL A 196 15.26 -0.73 8.36
CA VAL A 196 15.68 -0.66 6.95
C VAL A 196 14.91 -1.65 6.07
N ALA A 197 14.69 -2.87 6.57
CA ALA A 197 13.89 -3.87 5.85
C ALA A 197 12.42 -3.45 5.75
N VAL A 198 11.84 -2.91 6.83
CA VAL A 198 10.45 -2.41 6.86
C VAL A 198 10.24 -1.26 5.88
N ASP A 199 11.16 -0.29 5.84
CA ASP A 199 11.11 0.83 4.91
C ASP A 199 11.17 0.34 3.45
N ARG A 200 12.01 -0.66 3.16
CA ARG A 200 12.05 -1.31 1.83
C ARG A 200 10.76 -2.06 1.50
N LEU A 201 10.14 -2.75 2.46
CA LEU A 201 8.84 -3.40 2.24
C LEU A 201 7.75 -2.37 1.92
N ASN A 202 7.78 -1.20 2.57
CA ASN A 202 6.88 -0.09 2.31
C ASN A 202 7.12 0.52 0.91
N ASP A 203 8.37 0.76 0.52
CA ASP A 203 8.72 1.24 -0.83
C ASP A 203 8.26 0.29 -1.94
N HIS A 204 8.35 -1.02 -1.69
CA HIS A 204 7.88 -2.05 -2.59
C HIS A 204 6.36 -2.28 -2.51
N ARG A 205 5.66 -1.58 -1.62
CA ARG A 205 4.20 -1.62 -1.43
C ARG A 205 3.68 -3.00 -1.01
N LEU A 206 4.48 -3.73 -0.24
CA LEU A 206 4.03 -4.97 0.44
C LEU A 206 3.34 -4.65 1.77
N ILE A 207 3.67 -3.49 2.34
CA ILE A 207 3.02 -2.90 3.50
C ILE A 207 2.81 -1.41 3.24
N HIS A 208 1.87 -0.80 3.96
CA HIS A 208 1.47 0.58 3.78
C HIS A 208 1.42 1.30 5.12
N LEU A 209 2.16 2.41 5.26
CA LEU A 209 2.16 3.22 6.48
C LEU A 209 0.78 3.87 6.71
N ILE A 210 0.12 3.49 7.79
CA ILE A 210 -1.19 4.04 8.21
C ILE A 210 -1.00 5.27 9.09
N ARG A 211 -0.08 5.17 10.06
CA ARG A 211 0.18 6.23 11.04
C ARG A 211 1.61 6.17 11.52
N SER A 212 2.24 7.34 11.54
CA SER A 212 3.62 7.52 11.98
C SER A 212 3.66 8.11 13.40
N GLY A 213 4.65 7.71 14.22
CA GLY A 213 4.99 8.41 15.46
C GLY A 213 4.04 8.13 16.63
N LEU A 214 3.48 6.92 16.68
CA LEU A 214 2.64 6.46 17.78
C LEU A 214 3.49 6.23 19.04
N ARG A 215 2.99 6.76 20.17
CA ARG A 215 3.49 6.45 21.50
C ARG A 215 2.38 5.77 22.29
N PRO A 216 2.52 4.48 22.63
CA PRO A 216 1.54 3.79 23.47
C PRO A 216 1.35 4.50 24.82
N PRO A 217 0.14 4.42 25.43
CA PRO A 217 -0.08 4.91 26.79
C PRO A 217 0.92 4.30 27.76
N GLY A 218 1.53 5.13 28.63
CA GLY A 218 2.58 4.70 29.56
C GLY A 218 4.01 5.10 29.16
N GLY A 219 4.19 5.79 28.03
CA GLY A 219 5.52 6.22 27.56
C GLY A 219 6.28 5.09 26.85
N GLY A 220 7.58 5.29 26.59
CA GLY A 220 8.42 4.27 25.94
C GLY A 220 8.82 4.57 24.49
N ALA A 221 9.00 3.52 23.69
CA ALA A 221 9.49 3.63 22.33
C ALA A 221 8.46 4.25 21.37
N LEU A 222 8.94 4.78 20.25
CA LEU A 222 8.10 5.27 19.16
C LEU A 222 7.80 4.13 18.19
N TYR A 223 6.56 4.10 17.70
CA TYR A 223 6.08 3.09 16.77
C TYR A 223 5.49 3.73 15.52
N ASP A 224 5.59 3.01 14.41
CA ASP A 224 4.84 3.28 13.19
C ASP A 224 3.86 2.12 12.95
N ALA A 225 2.64 2.45 12.52
CA ALA A 225 1.58 1.50 12.21
C ALA A 225 1.51 1.25 10.71
N TYR A 226 1.56 -0.01 10.30
CA TYR A 226 1.49 -0.44 8.91
C TYR A 226 0.32 -1.39 8.67
N ALA A 227 -0.32 -1.31 7.51
CA ALA A 227 -1.22 -2.34 6.98
C ALA A 227 -0.42 -3.25 6.05
N ILE A 228 -0.66 -4.56 6.12
CA ILE A 228 -0.18 -5.48 5.07
C ILE A 228 -1.10 -5.36 3.86
N ASP A 229 -0.49 -5.36 2.67
CA ASP A 229 -1.20 -5.24 1.39
C ASP A 229 -2.30 -6.28 1.25
N PHE A 230 -3.50 -5.83 0.87
CA PHE A 230 -4.68 -6.69 0.72
C PHE A 230 -4.43 -7.92 -0.18
N GLY A 231 -3.63 -7.78 -1.25
CA GLY A 231 -3.41 -8.85 -2.21
C GLY A 231 -2.73 -10.09 -1.61
N SER A 232 -1.96 -9.96 -0.53
CA SER A 232 -1.34 -11.12 0.14
C SER A 232 -2.35 -12.05 0.81
N TYR A 233 -3.59 -11.60 0.98
CA TYR A 233 -4.67 -12.34 1.64
C TYR A 233 -5.78 -12.79 0.70
N ALA A 234 -5.79 -12.28 -0.54
CA ALA A 234 -6.91 -12.46 -1.45
C ALA A 234 -7.21 -13.94 -1.74
N GLU A 235 -6.18 -14.78 -1.83
CA GLU A 235 -6.32 -16.23 -1.99
C GLU A 235 -7.11 -16.88 -0.83
N ARG A 236 -6.80 -16.53 0.42
CA ARG A 236 -7.48 -17.08 1.60
C ARG A 236 -8.94 -16.63 1.67
N ILE A 237 -9.23 -15.42 1.21
CA ILE A 237 -10.62 -14.93 1.08
C ILE A 237 -11.36 -15.74 0.02
N LEU A 238 -10.72 -16.02 -1.14
CA LEU A 238 -11.30 -16.85 -2.19
C LEU A 238 -11.60 -18.26 -1.71
N ARG A 239 -10.68 -18.86 -0.94
CA ARG A 239 -10.82 -20.19 -0.33
C ARG A 239 -11.78 -20.24 0.86
N LYS A 240 -12.33 -19.09 1.27
CA LYS A 240 -13.19 -18.92 2.45
C LYS A 240 -12.53 -19.31 3.78
N GLU A 241 -11.20 -19.44 3.80
CA GLU A 241 -10.41 -19.64 5.03
C GLU A 241 -10.35 -18.38 5.89
N MET A 242 -10.65 -17.23 5.28
CA MET A 242 -10.69 -15.95 5.94
C MET A 242 -11.92 -15.16 5.49
N GLN A 243 -12.71 -14.69 6.45
CA GLN A 243 -13.79 -13.75 6.19
C GLN A 243 -13.34 -12.34 6.54
N TRP A 244 -13.34 -11.48 5.54
CA TRP A 244 -13.16 -10.05 5.74
C TRP A 244 -14.48 -9.45 6.24
N ARG A 245 -14.46 -8.90 7.46
CA ARG A 245 -15.59 -8.12 7.99
C ARG A 245 -15.37 -6.65 7.60
N ASN A 246 -16.44 -6.01 7.15
CA ASN A 246 -16.45 -4.62 6.72
C ASN A 246 -16.62 -3.67 7.93
N ASP A 247 -16.04 -4.01 9.08
CA ASP A 247 -16.20 -3.32 10.36
C ASP A 247 -15.29 -2.09 10.51
N GLY A 248 -15.00 -1.44 9.38
CA GLY A 248 -14.16 -0.27 9.30
C GLY A 248 -12.85 -0.59 8.59
N PHE A 249 -12.63 0.09 7.46
CA PHE A 249 -11.48 -0.05 6.60
C PHE A 249 -10.11 0.20 7.30
N ALA A 250 -10.18 0.75 8.52
CA ALA A 250 -9.06 1.02 9.42
C ALA A 250 -9.25 0.46 10.85
N SER A 251 -10.10 -0.55 11.07
CA SER A 251 -10.08 -1.25 12.36
C SER A 251 -8.83 -2.14 12.43
N PRO A 252 -7.95 -1.99 13.43
CA PRO A 252 -6.83 -2.91 13.69
C PRO A 252 -7.28 -4.34 14.03
N LEU A 253 -8.55 -4.72 13.81
CA LEU A 253 -9.20 -5.97 14.22
C LEU A 253 -9.95 -6.66 13.05
N SER A 254 -9.44 -6.55 11.82
CA SER A 254 -10.21 -6.79 10.59
C SER A 254 -10.39 -8.24 10.11
N PHE A 255 -9.98 -9.27 10.86
CA PHE A 255 -10.21 -10.67 10.48
C PHE A 255 -10.73 -11.50 11.66
N GLN A 256 -11.74 -12.33 11.37
CA GLN A 256 -12.09 -13.46 12.21
C GLN A 256 -11.66 -14.73 11.47
N LEU A 257 -10.82 -15.54 12.11
CA LEU A 257 -10.42 -16.86 11.61
C LEU A 257 -11.65 -17.78 11.58
N ASP A 258 -11.83 -18.57 10.52
CA ASP A 258 -12.82 -19.65 10.51
C ASP A 258 -12.39 -20.74 11.51
N PRO A 259 -13.16 -21.01 12.58
CA PRO A 259 -12.81 -22.04 13.55
C PRO A 259 -12.73 -23.47 12.95
N ASN A 260 -13.28 -23.68 11.75
CA ASN A 260 -13.39 -24.99 11.11
C ASN A 260 -12.36 -25.21 9.98
N ALA A 261 -11.43 -24.27 9.73
CA ALA A 261 -10.39 -24.47 8.73
C ALA A 261 -9.36 -25.53 9.19
N GLU A 262 -9.16 -26.60 8.42
CA GLU A 262 -8.41 -27.80 8.86
C GLU A 262 -6.87 -27.60 9.00
N SER A 263 -6.29 -26.44 8.67
CA SER A 263 -4.83 -26.30 8.46
C SER A 263 -4.03 -25.50 9.51
N TRP A 264 -4.60 -25.06 10.64
CA TRP A 264 -3.94 -24.07 11.51
C TRP A 264 -2.97 -24.62 12.58
N ARG A 265 -2.81 -25.94 12.74
CA ARG A 265 -2.10 -26.51 13.91
C ARG A 265 -0.57 -26.49 13.87
N GLU A 266 0.07 -26.02 12.80
CA GLU A 266 1.54 -26.10 12.68
C GLU A 266 2.29 -24.76 12.77
N ALA A 267 1.61 -23.61 12.86
CA ALA A 267 2.25 -22.30 12.93
C ALA A 267 2.59 -21.80 14.36
N VAL A 268 2.84 -22.71 15.30
CA VAL A 268 3.26 -22.37 16.68
C VAL A 268 4.72 -22.76 16.88
N VAL A 269 5.64 -21.82 16.60
CA VAL A 269 6.97 -21.87 17.19
C VAL A 269 6.80 -21.60 18.69
N ARG A 270 6.69 -22.69 19.47
CA ARG A 270 6.89 -22.65 20.93
C ARG A 270 8.23 -21.98 21.21
N ARG A 271 8.23 -20.88 21.95
CA ARG A 271 9.43 -20.44 22.69
C ARG A 271 9.83 -21.63 23.59
N LYS A 272 10.95 -22.28 23.28
CA LYS A 272 11.70 -23.00 24.31
C LYS A 272 12.22 -21.94 25.29
N SER A 273 11.45 -21.64 26.32
CA SER A 273 12.02 -21.17 27.59
C SER A 273 12.24 -22.41 28.44
N GLY A 274 13.46 -22.94 28.39
CA GLY A 274 13.98 -23.61 29.59
C GLY A 274 14.16 -22.53 30.66
N HIS A 275 13.67 -22.79 31.87
CA HIS A 275 14.47 -22.86 33.10
C HIS A 275 13.63 -23.53 34.19
N SER A 276 14.34 -24.34 34.95
CA SER A 276 13.98 -25.29 36.01
C SER A 276 13.61 -24.65 37.36
N HIS A 277 13.20 -25.52 38.28
CA HIS A 277 12.86 -25.37 39.72
C HIS A 277 11.36 -25.15 39.97
N GLU A 278 10.64 -25.98 40.72
CA GLU A 278 10.98 -27.00 41.74
C GLU A 278 10.47 -28.41 41.41
#